data_AF-A0A2E4EC00-F1
#
_entry.id   AF-A0A2E4EC00-F1
#
_cell.length_a   1.000
_cell.length_b   1.000
_cell.length_c   1.000
_cell.angle_alpha   90.00
_cell.angle_beta   90.00
_cell.angle_gamma   90.00
#
_symmetry.space_group_name_H-M   'P 1'
#
loop_
_entity.id
_entity.type
_entity.pdbx_description
1 polymer ?
#
loop_
_entity_poly.entity_id
_entity_poly.type
_entity_poly.pdbx_seq_one_letter_code
_entity_poly.pdbx_strand_id
1 'polypeptide(L)'
;MATKIGIWIDKRSAKIISAENGGELMKTVKSKVEEYHPKGGSGTKMKGGPQDVVQDGKFLERETHQLKAYFNEVITSLPVVESLVIFGPSQTGQKLSSELSNHHKDLYGKLKGVETADSQTNNQLIAWVRDYFK
;
A
#
# COMPACT_ATOMS: atom_id res chain seq x y z
N MET A 1 -1.00 24.12 -9.71
CA MET A 1 -0.36 23.28 -10.74
C MET A 1 -0.95 21.90 -10.61
N ALA A 2 -1.42 21.33 -11.71
CA ALA A 2 -2.08 20.04 -11.76
C ALA A 2 -1.04 18.91 -11.69
N THR A 3 -1.00 18.19 -10.57
CA THR A 3 -0.03 17.12 -10.38
C THR A 3 -0.67 15.77 -10.68
N LYS A 4 -0.09 15.04 -11.65
CA LYS A 4 -0.45 13.65 -11.94
C LYS A 4 0.39 12.75 -11.04
N ILE A 5 -0.26 11.88 -10.27
CA ILE A 5 0.42 11.02 -9.30
C ILE A 5 0.13 9.56 -9.61
N GLY A 6 1.18 8.74 -9.60
CA GLY A 6 1.09 7.29 -9.53
C GLY A 6 1.53 6.79 -8.17
N ILE A 7 0.72 5.92 -7.57
CA ILE A 7 1.05 5.23 -6.32
C ILE A 7 1.31 3.78 -6.66
N TRP A 8 2.56 3.35 -6.53
CA TRP A 8 2.87 1.94 -6.45
C TRP A 8 2.72 1.49 -5.00
N ILE A 9 1.91 0.48 -4.72
CA ILE A 9 1.69 0.00 -3.35
C ILE A 9 1.85 -1.52 -3.25
N ASP A 10 2.63 -1.93 -2.27
CA ASP A 10 2.77 -3.31 -1.83
C ASP A 10 2.46 -3.43 -0.33
N LYS A 11 2.32 -4.67 0.17
CA LYS A 11 2.21 -4.96 1.61
C LYS A 11 3.35 -4.34 2.43
N ARG A 12 4.57 -4.29 1.88
CA ARG A 12 5.77 -3.80 2.59
C ARG A 12 6.06 -2.32 2.40
N SER A 13 5.73 -1.74 1.24
CA SER A 13 6.10 -0.35 0.95
C SER A 13 5.27 0.25 -0.17
N ALA A 14 5.15 1.57 -0.15
CA ALA A 14 4.43 2.38 -1.12
C ALA A 14 5.40 3.40 -1.69
N LYS A 15 5.30 3.64 -2.98
CA LYS A 15 6.12 4.59 -3.72
C LYS A 15 5.16 5.53 -4.45
N ILE A 16 5.17 6.78 -4.02
CA ILE A 16 4.40 7.87 -4.60
C ILE A 16 5.30 8.52 -5.64
N ILE A 17 4.86 8.54 -6.89
CA ILE A 17 5.58 9.08 -8.04
C ILE A 17 4.74 10.23 -8.59
N SER A 18 5.29 11.44 -8.59
CA SER A 18 4.66 12.59 -9.23
C SER A 18 5.26 12.82 -10.61
N ALA A 19 4.42 12.80 -11.64
CA ALA A 19 4.79 13.16 -13.00
C ALA A 19 4.52 14.65 -13.22
N GLU A 20 5.49 15.50 -12.91
CA GLU A 20 5.48 16.93 -13.26
C GLU A 20 6.39 17.17 -14.48
N ASN A 21 6.00 18.10 -15.36
CA ASN A 21 6.60 18.37 -16.68
C ASN A 21 8.09 18.79 -16.68
N GLY A 22 8.76 18.81 -15.51
CA GLY A 22 10.17 19.17 -15.37
C GLY A 22 10.90 18.50 -14.19
N GLY A 23 10.25 17.60 -13.45
CA GLY A 23 10.85 16.96 -12.27
C GLY A 23 10.02 15.77 -11.76
N GLU A 24 10.61 14.58 -11.78
CA GLU A 24 9.99 13.36 -11.27
C GLU A 24 10.33 13.24 -9.78
N LEU A 25 9.41 13.65 -8.90
CA LEU A 25 9.58 13.43 -7.45
C LEU A 25 9.05 12.06 -7.08
N MET A 26 9.90 11.27 -6.42
CA MET A 26 9.55 9.96 -5.91
C MET A 26 9.67 9.97 -4.38
N LYS A 27 8.56 9.70 -3.70
CA LYS A 27 8.49 9.57 -2.24
C LYS A 27 8.19 8.13 -1.87
N THR A 28 9.04 7.53 -1.04
CA THR A 28 8.82 6.15 -0.55
C THR A 28 8.28 6.20 0.87
N VAL A 29 7.17 5.52 1.12
CA VAL A 29 6.55 5.30 2.43
C VAL A 29 6.70 3.82 2.76
N LYS A 30 7.38 3.50 3.86
CA LYS A 30 7.53 2.11 4.30
C LYS A 30 6.35 1.72 5.17
N SER A 31 5.84 0.50 4.99
CA SER A 31 4.82 -0.05 5.86
C SER A 31 5.42 -0.30 7.25
N LYS A 32 4.76 0.20 8.29
CA LYS A 32 5.05 -0.17 9.69
C LYS A 32 4.37 -1.48 10.09
N VAL A 33 3.94 -2.30 9.12
CA VAL A 33 3.49 -3.66 9.41
C VAL A 33 4.64 -4.37 10.10
N GLU A 34 4.51 -4.55 11.41
CA GLU A 34 5.48 -5.32 12.17
C GLU A 34 5.41 -6.75 11.63
N GLU A 35 6.46 -7.19 10.94
CA GLU A 35 6.73 -8.61 10.73
C GLU A 35 7.02 -9.20 12.12
N TYR A 36 5.95 -9.43 12.89
CA TYR A 36 6.01 -10.14 14.15
C TYR A 36 6.41 -11.56 13.78
N HIS A 37 7.71 -11.80 13.75
CA HIS A 37 8.29 -13.13 13.78
C HIS A 37 8.12 -13.60 15.22
N PRO A 38 7.19 -14.53 15.54
CA PRO A 38 7.23 -15.17 16.84
C PRO A 38 8.53 -15.97 16.90
N LYS A 39 9.62 -15.35 17.39
CA LYS A 39 10.78 -16.06 17.91
C LYS A 39 10.37 -16.65 19.25
N GLY A 40 9.54 -17.68 19.18
CA GLY A 40 8.86 -18.27 20.32
C GLY A 40 8.70 -19.78 20.21
N GLY A 41 9.55 -20.45 19.42
CA GLY A 41 9.76 -21.89 19.52
C GLY A 41 10.62 -22.24 20.73
N SER A 42 10.23 -21.81 21.94
CA SER A 42 10.78 -22.39 23.16
C SER A 42 9.98 -23.65 23.45
N GLY A 43 10.58 -24.80 23.17
CA GLY A 43 10.04 -26.11 23.53
C GLY A 43 9.80 -26.19 25.04
N THR A 44 8.61 -25.82 25.49
CA THR A 44 8.12 -26.24 26.80
C THR A 44 7.59 -27.65 26.65
N LYS A 45 8.18 -28.56 27.42
CA LYS A 45 7.82 -29.96 27.58
C LYS A 45 6.42 -30.11 28.19
N MET A 46 5.35 -29.74 27.47
CA MET A 46 4.00 -30.08 27.90
C MET A 46 3.09 -30.27 26.68
N LYS A 47 3.08 -31.50 26.17
CA LYS A 47 2.09 -31.99 25.22
C LYS A 47 0.75 -32.09 25.96
N GLY A 48 -0.28 -31.33 25.55
CA GLY A 48 -1.65 -31.66 25.95
C GLY A 48 -2.64 -30.50 26.14
N GLY A 49 -2.78 -29.59 25.18
CA GLY A 49 -3.91 -28.67 25.13
C GLY A 49 -4.13 -28.15 23.69
N PRO A 50 -5.37 -27.86 23.26
CA PRO A 50 -5.63 -27.25 21.96
C PRO A 50 -5.08 -25.82 21.98
N GLN A 51 -3.81 -25.67 21.58
CA GLN A 51 -3.09 -24.40 21.61
C GLN A 51 -3.17 -23.65 20.26
N ASP A 52 -3.87 -24.21 19.29
CA ASP A 52 -3.70 -23.86 17.88
C ASP A 52 -5.01 -23.33 17.32
N VAL A 53 -5.38 -22.08 17.64
CA VAL A 53 -6.39 -21.30 16.88
C VAL A 53 -6.52 -19.85 17.35
N VAL A 54 -6.30 -19.58 18.66
CA VAL A 54 -6.56 -18.23 19.23
C VAL A 54 -5.46 -17.21 18.84
N GLN A 55 -4.29 -17.69 18.40
CA GLN A 55 -3.19 -16.83 17.98
C GLN A 55 -3.35 -16.34 16.54
N ASP A 56 -3.87 -17.16 15.63
CA ASP A 56 -4.05 -16.83 14.21
C ASP A 56 -5.08 -15.72 13.96
N GLY A 57 -6.23 -15.77 14.65
CA GLY A 57 -7.28 -14.76 14.51
C GLY A 57 -6.80 -13.35 14.92
N LYS A 58 -6.14 -13.26 16.09
CA LYS A 58 -5.57 -12.00 16.59
C LYS A 58 -4.45 -11.48 15.70
N PHE A 59 -3.71 -12.36 15.03
CA PHE A 59 -2.67 -11.96 14.08
C PHE A 59 -3.28 -11.33 12.82
N LEU A 60 -4.32 -11.95 12.27
CA LEU A 60 -5.00 -11.45 11.07
C LEU A 60 -5.70 -10.10 11.30
N GLU A 61 -6.33 -9.93 12.47
CA GLU A 61 -6.96 -8.66 12.86
C GLU A 61 -5.92 -7.53 12.97
N ARG A 62 -4.74 -7.83 13.54
CA ARG A 62 -3.63 -6.87 13.65
C ARG A 62 -3.06 -6.50 12.28
N GLU A 63 -2.81 -7.48 11.41
CA GLU A 63 -2.33 -7.21 10.04
C GLU A 63 -3.31 -6.29 9.30
N THR A 64 -4.61 -6.56 9.42
CA THR A 64 -5.66 -5.75 8.78
C THR A 64 -5.66 -4.32 9.33
N HIS A 65 -5.55 -4.15 10.64
CA HIS A 65 -5.50 -2.82 11.26
C HIS A 65 -4.24 -2.04 10.87
N GLN A 66 -3.08 -2.71 10.82
CA GLN A 66 -1.82 -2.10 10.39
C GLN A 66 -1.88 -1.68 8.92
N LEU A 67 -2.48 -2.50 8.04
CA LEU A 67 -2.70 -2.15 6.63
C LEU A 67 -3.60 -0.91 6.49
N LYS A 68 -4.68 -0.81 7.27
CA LYS A 68 -5.54 0.38 7.27
C LYS A 68 -4.80 1.63 7.71
N ALA A 69 -4.04 1.55 8.80
CA ALA A 69 -3.23 2.68 9.28
C ALA A 69 -2.20 3.10 8.23
N TYR A 70 -1.57 2.14 7.58
CA TYR A 70 -0.62 2.38 6.50
C TYR A 70 -1.27 3.06 5.28
N PHE A 71 -2.45 2.61 4.85
CA PHE A 71 -3.20 3.28 3.78
C PHE A 71 -3.53 4.73 4.12
N ASN A 72 -3.95 4.99 5.35
CA ASN A 72 -4.23 6.34 5.80
C ASN A 72 -2.96 7.22 5.81
N GLU A 73 -1.81 6.68 6.22
CA GLU A 73 -0.51 7.39 6.19
C GLU A 73 -0.09 7.73 4.74
N VAL A 74 -0.29 6.79 3.80
CA VAL A 74 -0.05 7.02 2.36
C VAL A 74 -0.96 8.13 1.85
N ILE A 75 -2.26 8.06 2.13
CA ILE A 75 -3.25 9.04 1.66
C ILE A 75 -2.96 10.44 2.22
N THR A 76 -2.67 10.55 3.52
CA THR A 76 -2.35 11.82 4.19
C THR A 76 -1.05 12.45 3.67
N SER A 77 -0.13 11.62 3.17
CA SER A 77 1.14 12.04 2.58
C SER A 77 0.99 12.57 1.15
N LEU A 78 -0.18 12.38 0.52
CA LEU A 78 -0.44 12.86 -0.84
C LEU A 78 -0.74 14.36 -0.85
N PRO A 79 -0.09 15.14 -1.74
CA PRO A 79 -0.43 16.53 -1.96
C PRO A 79 -1.72 16.67 -2.80
N VAL A 80 -2.04 17.89 -3.23
CA VAL A 80 -3.15 18.14 -4.15
C VAL A 80 -2.90 17.44 -5.50
N VAL A 81 -3.59 16.32 -5.70
CA VAL A 81 -3.58 15.56 -6.96
C VAL A 81 -4.71 16.02 -7.87
N GLU A 82 -4.48 15.99 -9.18
CA GLU A 82 -5.55 16.14 -10.19
C GLU A 82 -5.96 14.78 -10.76
N SER A 83 -4.99 13.92 -11.03
CA SER A 83 -5.20 12.55 -11.48
C SER A 83 -4.34 11.60 -10.68
N LEU A 84 -4.93 10.49 -10.27
CA LEU A 84 -4.33 9.47 -9.43
C LEU A 84 -4.42 8.11 -10.10
N VAL A 85 -3.34 7.35 -10.13
CA VAL A 85 -3.36 5.93 -10.52
C VAL A 85 -2.75 5.09 -9.40
N ILE A 86 -3.38 3.96 -9.07
CA ILE A 86 -2.87 3.02 -8.08
C ILE A 86 -2.45 1.77 -8.81
N PHE A 87 -1.26 1.26 -8.49
CA PHE A 87 -0.77 0.03 -9.09
C PHE A 87 0.11 -0.77 -8.14
N GLY A 88 0.27 -2.06 -8.38
CA GLY A 88 1.13 -2.90 -7.55
C GLY A 88 0.94 -4.40 -7.75
N PRO A 89 1.85 -5.23 -7.21
CA PRO A 89 1.85 -6.67 -7.45
C PRO A 89 0.78 -7.41 -6.63
N SER A 90 0.33 -6.79 -5.54
CA SER A 90 -0.59 -7.38 -4.58
C SER A 90 -2.02 -6.84 -4.77
N GLN A 91 -3.03 -7.59 -4.29
CA GLN A 91 -4.41 -7.09 -4.16
C GLN A 91 -4.55 -5.86 -3.23
N THR A 92 -3.46 -5.41 -2.61
CA THR A 92 -3.34 -4.21 -1.80
C THR A 92 -3.85 -2.96 -2.52
N GLY A 93 -3.60 -2.82 -3.83
CA GLY A 93 -4.09 -1.68 -4.61
C GLY A 93 -5.62 -1.62 -4.67
N GLN A 94 -6.28 -2.77 -4.82
CA GLN A 94 -7.74 -2.84 -4.82
C GLN A 94 -8.31 -2.48 -3.44
N LYS A 95 -7.69 -2.98 -2.36
CA LYS A 95 -8.08 -2.63 -0.98
C LYS A 95 -7.95 -1.13 -0.73
N LEU A 96 -6.86 -0.51 -1.19
CA LEU A 96 -6.67 0.94 -1.08
C LEU A 96 -7.77 1.71 -1.83
N SER A 97 -8.17 1.25 -3.02
CA SER A 97 -9.27 1.86 -3.78
C SER A 97 -10.62 1.75 -3.05
N SER A 98 -10.92 0.60 -2.44
CA SER A 98 -12.12 0.45 -1.62
C SER A 98 -12.11 1.37 -0.39
N GLU A 99 -10.97 1.49 0.29
CA GLU A 99 -10.83 2.41 1.43
C GLU A 99 -10.96 3.88 0.98
N LEU A 100 -10.38 4.26 -0.17
CA LEU A 100 -10.54 5.59 -0.75
C LEU A 100 -12.00 5.89 -1.09
N SER A 101 -12.73 4.93 -1.65
CA SER A 101 -14.15 5.09 -1.98
C SER A 101 -15.00 5.37 -0.73
N ASN A 102 -14.68 4.70 0.38
CA ASN A 102 -15.40 4.85 1.66
C ASN A 102 -15.00 6.11 2.43
N HIS A 103 -13.71 6.43 2.50
CA HIS A 103 -13.17 7.47 3.40
C HIS A 103 -12.82 8.78 2.68
N HIS A 104 -12.49 8.76 1.38
CA HIS A 104 -11.95 9.89 0.64
C HIS A 104 -12.54 10.01 -0.77
N LYS A 105 -13.82 10.39 -0.87
CA LYS A 105 -14.55 10.55 -2.14
C LYS A 105 -13.88 11.54 -3.10
N ASP A 106 -13.29 12.62 -2.57
CA ASP A 106 -12.55 13.62 -3.36
C ASP A 106 -11.34 13.03 -4.10
N LEU A 107 -10.64 12.08 -3.48
CA LEU A 107 -9.51 11.39 -4.09
C LEU A 107 -9.98 10.27 -5.01
N TYR A 108 -11.06 9.58 -4.63
CA TYR A 108 -11.66 8.55 -5.47
C TYR A 108 -12.17 9.11 -6.81
N GLY A 109 -12.74 10.32 -6.84
CA GLY A 109 -13.14 10.98 -8.10
C GLY A 109 -11.97 11.30 -9.04
N LYS A 110 -10.74 11.33 -8.51
CA LYS A 110 -9.50 11.58 -9.27
C LYS A 110 -8.76 10.29 -9.60
N LEU A 111 -9.19 9.16 -9.03
CA LEU A 111 -8.65 7.85 -9.30
C LEU A 111 -9.03 7.43 -10.72
N LYS A 112 -8.03 7.27 -11.59
CA LYS A 112 -8.20 6.76 -12.95
C LYS A 112 -8.46 5.26 -12.98
N GLY A 113 -7.83 4.52 -12.06
CA GLY A 113 -8.00 3.08 -11.95
C GLY A 113 -6.98 2.43 -11.02
N VAL A 114 -7.16 1.13 -10.82
CA VAL A 114 -6.23 0.25 -10.11
C VAL A 114 -5.69 -0.78 -11.09
N GLU A 115 -4.38 -0.81 -11.27
CA GLU A 115 -3.70 -1.72 -12.20
C GLU A 115 -2.83 -2.71 -11.42
N THR A 116 -2.80 -3.97 -11.84
CA THR A 116 -1.85 -4.94 -11.29
C THR A 116 -0.53 -4.85 -12.04
N ALA A 117 0.54 -4.51 -11.35
CA ALA A 117 1.88 -4.34 -11.93
C ALA A 117 2.89 -5.11 -11.10
N ASP A 118 3.81 -5.82 -11.76
CA ASP A 118 4.81 -6.62 -11.07
C ASP A 118 5.81 -5.76 -10.25
N SER A 119 6.72 -6.41 -9.52
CA SER A 119 7.77 -5.72 -8.76
C SER A 119 8.79 -5.10 -9.72
N GLN A 120 8.56 -3.83 -10.05
CA GLN A 120 9.39 -3.07 -10.96
C GLN A 120 10.43 -2.21 -10.24
N THR A 121 11.52 -1.87 -10.94
CA THR A 121 12.53 -0.93 -10.45
C THR A 121 11.99 0.50 -10.42
N ASN A 122 12.61 1.39 -9.64
CA ASN A 122 12.14 2.78 -9.51
C ASN A 122 11.97 3.47 -10.88
N ASN A 123 12.94 3.32 -11.79
CA ASN A 123 12.87 3.89 -13.14
C ASN A 123 11.71 3.31 -13.97
N GLN A 124 11.40 2.02 -13.81
CA GLN A 124 10.27 1.39 -14.51
C GLN A 124 8.94 1.91 -13.97
N LEU A 125 8.81 2.10 -12.66
CA LEU A 125 7.61 2.69 -12.07
C LEU A 125 7.37 4.10 -12.59
N ILE A 126 8.43 4.90 -12.69
CA ILE A 126 8.38 6.25 -13.25
C ILE A 126 7.94 6.22 -14.71
N ALA A 127 8.57 5.36 -15.53
CA ALA A 127 8.21 5.19 -16.94
C ALA A 127 6.76 4.73 -17.11
N TRP A 128 6.29 3.81 -16.26
CA TRP A 128 4.91 3.31 -16.28
C TRP A 128 3.90 4.43 -16.01
N VAL A 129 4.13 5.22 -14.96
CA VAL A 129 3.27 6.37 -14.62
C VAL A 129 3.27 7.39 -15.73
N ARG A 130 4.43 7.66 -16.34
CA ARG A 130 4.56 8.59 -17.45
C ARG A 130 3.81 8.12 -18.71
N ASP A 131 3.89 6.84 -19.03
CA ASP A 131 3.20 6.24 -20.17
C ASP A 131 1.68 6.24 -19.97
N TYR A 132 1.23 5.93 -18.75
CA TYR A 132 -0.18 5.95 -18.36
C TYR A 132 -0.83 7.33 -18.51
N PHE A 133 -0.08 8.39 -18.22
CA PHE A 133 -0.57 9.77 -18.23
C PHE A 133 -0.26 10.55 -19.51
N LYS A 134 0.30 9.87 -20.52
CA LYS A 134 0.65 10.44 -21.82
C LYS A 134 -0.57 10.86 -22.63
#